data_AF-A0A959T2M5-F1
#
_entry.id   AF-A0A959T2M5-F1
#
_cell.length_a   1.000
_cell.length_b   1.000
_cell.length_c   1.000
_cell.angle_alpha   90.00
_cell.angle_beta   90.00
_cell.angle_gamma   90.00
#
_symmetry.space_group_name_H-M   'P 1'
#
loop_
_entity.id
_entity.type
_entity.pdbx_description
1 polymer ?
#
loop_
_entity_poly.entity_id
_entity_poly.type
_entity_poly.pdbx_seq_one_letter_code
_entity_poly.pdbx_strand_id
1 'polypeptide(L)'
;MPPTIKTPRKLIEVALPLNAINAAAGKEKSIRHGHPSTLHLWWARRPLAAARAVLFAQLVNDPGYERHLQRGYNKERAQAERERLFRILEELVKWENTNNEEVLEAARTEIRKSWEETCRLNANHPQAAELFDPNKPPAFHDPFAGGGAIPLEAQRLGLEAHASDLNPVAVLIN
;
A
#
# COMPACT_ATOMS: atom_id res chain seq x y z
N MET A 1 13.03 28.85 5.57
CA MET A 1 12.32 27.84 4.76
C MET A 1 12.06 26.65 5.64
N PRO A 2 10.88 26.00 5.57
CA PRO A 2 10.67 24.75 6.30
C PRO A 2 11.74 23.73 5.85
N PRO A 3 12.26 22.91 6.76
CA PRO A 3 13.21 21.86 6.43
C PRO A 3 12.60 20.91 5.39
N THR A 4 13.35 20.61 4.33
CA THR A 4 12.88 19.75 3.24
C THR A 4 12.81 18.30 3.71
N ILE A 5 11.65 17.67 3.61
CA ILE A 5 11.47 16.24 3.86
C ILE A 5 12.10 15.44 2.71
N LYS A 6 12.91 14.44 3.06
CA LYS A 6 13.50 13.49 2.10
C LYS A 6 12.53 12.35 1.84
N THR A 7 12.03 12.25 0.62
CA THR A 7 11.08 11.22 0.20
C THR A 7 11.71 10.34 -0.88
N PRO A 8 12.05 9.08 -0.58
CA PRO A 8 12.40 8.09 -1.61
C PRO A 8 11.25 7.91 -2.59
N ARG A 9 11.55 7.65 -3.86
CA ARG A 9 10.52 7.29 -4.83
C ARG A 9 9.82 6.00 -4.40
N LYS A 10 8.52 5.96 -4.62
CA LYS A 10 7.69 4.78 -4.32
C LYS A 10 7.57 3.87 -5.53
N LEU A 11 7.28 2.58 -5.31
CA LEU A 11 7.11 1.62 -6.41
C LEU A 11 6.05 2.08 -7.42
N ILE A 12 4.95 2.68 -6.92
CA ILE A 12 3.85 3.18 -7.77
C ILE A 12 4.30 4.24 -8.79
N GLU A 13 5.38 4.98 -8.52
CA GLU A 13 5.92 6.01 -9.41
C GLU A 13 6.79 5.43 -10.53
N VAL A 14 7.20 4.17 -10.41
CA VAL A 14 8.20 3.56 -11.29
C VAL A 14 7.62 2.43 -12.12
N ALA A 15 7.08 1.39 -11.49
CA ALA A 15 6.57 0.22 -12.18
C ALA A 15 5.67 -0.65 -11.29
N LEU A 16 4.71 -1.33 -11.92
CA LEU A 16 3.78 -2.26 -11.29
C LEU A 16 3.53 -3.47 -12.21
N PRO A 17 3.26 -4.67 -11.67
CA PRO A 17 2.87 -5.83 -12.46
C PRO A 17 1.38 -5.72 -12.86
N LEU A 18 1.09 -4.76 -13.74
CA LEU A 18 -0.28 -4.41 -14.15
C LEU A 18 -1.08 -5.60 -14.68
N ASN A 19 -0.43 -6.52 -15.40
CA ASN A 19 -1.08 -7.73 -15.92
C ASN A 19 -1.68 -8.59 -14.80
N ALA A 20 -0.92 -8.83 -13.72
CA ALA A 20 -1.38 -9.61 -12.58
C ALA A 20 -2.50 -8.87 -11.82
N ILE A 21 -2.33 -7.56 -11.59
CA ILE A 21 -3.35 -6.72 -10.92
C ILE A 21 -4.66 -6.75 -11.72
N ASN A 22 -4.59 -6.54 -13.04
CA ASN A 22 -5.76 -6.52 -13.92
C ASN A 22 -6.45 -7.88 -14.00
N ALA A 23 -5.69 -8.98 -14.06
CA ALA A 23 -6.24 -10.33 -14.05
C ALA A 23 -6.98 -10.64 -12.74
N ALA A 24 -6.37 -10.31 -11.60
CA ALA A 24 -6.98 -10.49 -10.28
C ALA A 24 -8.25 -9.63 -10.10
N ALA A 25 -8.19 -8.34 -10.46
CA ALA A 25 -9.32 -7.43 -10.42
C ALA A 25 -10.47 -7.87 -11.36
N GLY A 26 -10.14 -8.45 -12.51
CA GLY A 26 -11.11 -9.05 -13.42
C GLY A 26 -11.81 -10.26 -12.81
N LYS A 27 -11.05 -11.19 -12.21
CA LYS A 27 -11.56 -12.38 -11.53
C LYS A 27 -12.46 -12.03 -10.34
N GLU A 28 -12.15 -10.98 -9.60
CA GLU A 28 -12.93 -10.53 -8.44
C GLU A 28 -14.40 -10.21 -8.80
N LYS A 29 -14.68 -9.75 -10.02
CA LYS A 29 -16.03 -9.40 -10.46
C LYS A 29 -17.01 -10.59 -10.48
N SER A 30 -16.50 -11.82 -10.63
CA SER A 30 -17.34 -13.02 -10.64
C SER A 30 -17.51 -13.66 -9.26
N ILE A 31 -16.88 -13.10 -8.22
CA ILE A 31 -16.97 -13.61 -6.85
C ILE A 31 -18.27 -13.12 -6.21
N ARG A 32 -19.12 -14.07 -5.80
CA ARG A 32 -20.47 -13.79 -5.26
C ARG A 32 -20.63 -14.11 -3.78
N HIS A 33 -19.64 -14.74 -3.16
CA HIS A 33 -19.71 -15.14 -1.75
C HIS A 33 -18.53 -14.53 -0.97
N GLY A 34 -18.81 -14.00 0.23
CA GLY A 34 -17.79 -13.43 1.11
C GLY A 34 -17.14 -12.12 0.62
N HIS A 35 -17.66 -11.52 -0.46
CA HIS A 35 -17.12 -10.29 -1.02
C HIS A 35 -17.97 -9.07 -0.57
N PRO A 36 -17.39 -7.99 0.00
CA PRO A 36 -18.17 -6.85 0.52
C PRO A 36 -19.14 -6.19 -0.48
N SER A 37 -18.86 -6.30 -1.78
CA SER A 37 -19.74 -5.85 -2.86
C SER A 37 -21.12 -6.50 -2.89
N THR A 38 -21.34 -7.61 -2.19
CA THR A 38 -22.65 -8.27 -2.13
C THR A 38 -23.57 -7.65 -1.08
N LEU A 39 -23.05 -6.77 -0.21
CA LEU A 39 -23.82 -6.07 0.83
C LEU A 39 -24.62 -4.89 0.27
N HIS A 40 -24.03 -4.12 -0.65
CA HIS A 40 -24.66 -2.95 -1.26
C HIS A 40 -24.06 -2.67 -2.64
N LEU A 41 -24.88 -2.14 -3.56
CA LEU A 41 -24.42 -1.73 -4.89
C LEU A 41 -23.71 -0.39 -4.82
N TRP A 42 -22.40 -0.38 -5.06
CA TRP A 42 -21.61 0.83 -5.15
C TRP A 42 -21.31 1.18 -6.61
N TRP A 43 -21.75 2.35 -7.09
CA TRP A 43 -21.61 2.78 -8.50
C TRP A 43 -20.14 2.97 -8.96
N ALA A 44 -19.20 3.16 -8.03
CA ALA A 44 -17.77 3.33 -8.32
C ALA A 44 -16.90 2.38 -7.47
N ARG A 45 -17.19 1.07 -7.53
CA ARG A 45 -16.51 0.09 -6.69
C ARG A 45 -15.06 -0.15 -7.13
N ARG A 46 -14.12 0.13 -6.22
CA ARG A 46 -12.71 -0.25 -6.41
C ARG A 46 -12.53 -1.76 -6.16
N PRO A 47 -11.87 -2.50 -7.07
CA PRO A 47 -11.47 -3.88 -6.79
C PRO A 47 -10.51 -3.95 -5.59
N LEU A 48 -10.69 -4.92 -4.70
CA LEU A 48 -9.82 -5.14 -3.53
C LEU A 48 -8.39 -5.44 -3.97
N ALA A 49 -8.23 -6.24 -5.03
CA ALA A 49 -6.92 -6.52 -5.62
C ALA A 49 -6.18 -5.22 -6.02
N ALA A 50 -6.89 -4.27 -6.64
CA ALA A 50 -6.31 -3.00 -7.06
C ALA A 50 -6.03 -2.08 -5.85
N ALA A 51 -6.94 -2.02 -4.87
CA ALA A 51 -6.72 -1.26 -3.64
C ALA A 51 -5.46 -1.73 -2.90
N ARG A 52 -5.33 -3.03 -2.69
CA ARG A 52 -4.19 -3.67 -2.03
C ARG A 52 -2.88 -3.42 -2.76
N ALA A 53 -2.87 -3.56 -4.10
CA ALA A 53 -1.70 -3.29 -4.92
C ALA A 53 -1.21 -1.84 -4.80
N VAL A 54 -2.15 -0.88 -4.89
CA VAL A 54 -1.84 0.56 -4.78
C VAL A 54 -1.33 0.90 -3.37
N LEU A 55 -1.97 0.38 -2.33
CA LEU A 55 -1.55 0.59 -0.93
C LEU A 55 -0.15 0.04 -0.67
N PHE A 56 0.16 -1.16 -1.15
CA PHE A 56 1.51 -1.72 -1.02
C PHE A 56 2.53 -0.86 -1.79
N ALA A 57 2.23 -0.52 -3.05
CA ALA A 57 3.17 0.18 -3.91
C ALA A 57 3.40 1.66 -3.54
N GLN A 58 2.45 2.32 -2.89
CA GLN A 58 2.64 3.68 -2.37
C GLN A 58 3.50 3.70 -1.09
N LEU A 59 3.53 2.60 -0.34
CA LEU A 59 4.25 2.52 0.94
C LEU A 59 5.68 2.02 0.75
N VAL A 60 5.88 1.09 -0.18
CA VAL A 60 7.19 0.50 -0.45
C VAL A 60 8.06 1.40 -1.31
N ASN A 61 9.30 1.63 -0.86
CA ASN A 61 10.29 2.41 -1.60
C ASN A 61 10.78 1.63 -2.83
N ASP A 62 10.92 2.32 -3.96
CA ASP A 62 11.64 1.80 -5.11
C ASP A 62 13.12 1.56 -4.72
N PRO A 63 13.75 0.43 -5.08
CA PRO A 63 15.16 0.17 -4.73
C PRO A 63 16.19 0.89 -5.62
N GLY A 64 15.75 1.66 -6.62
CA GLY A 64 16.61 2.34 -7.58
C GLY A 64 17.50 3.42 -6.96
N TYR A 65 18.67 3.62 -7.58
CA TYR A 65 19.59 4.67 -7.15
C TYR A 65 19.00 6.08 -7.28
N GLU A 66 19.10 6.85 -6.20
CA GLU A 66 18.65 8.23 -6.08
C GLU A 66 19.80 9.12 -5.63
N ARG A 67 20.37 9.88 -6.58
CA ARG A 67 21.54 10.75 -6.36
C ARG A 67 21.32 11.76 -5.23
N HIS A 68 20.15 12.38 -5.17
CA HIS A 68 19.83 13.42 -4.19
C HIS A 68 19.68 12.87 -2.76
N LEU A 69 19.45 11.56 -2.61
CA LEU A 69 19.40 10.86 -1.31
C LEU A 69 20.67 10.05 -1.03
N GLN A 70 21.59 9.96 -2.00
CA GLN A 70 22.79 9.11 -1.94
C GLN A 70 22.47 7.65 -1.54
N ARG A 71 21.33 7.13 -2.03
CA ARG A 71 20.73 5.85 -1.61
C ARG A 71 20.31 5.01 -2.81
N GLY A 72 20.15 3.71 -2.61
CA GLY A 72 19.61 2.77 -3.60
C GLY A 72 20.69 1.98 -4.34
N TYR A 73 20.27 1.05 -5.18
CA TYR A 73 21.16 0.12 -5.88
C TYR A 73 21.43 0.54 -7.33
N ASN A 74 22.48 -0.05 -7.91
CA ASN A 74 22.71 0.03 -9.35
C ASN A 74 21.50 -0.52 -10.14
N LYS A 75 21.44 -0.21 -11.44
CA LYS A 75 20.27 -0.53 -12.28
C LYS A 75 19.92 -2.03 -12.26
N GLU A 76 20.91 -2.91 -12.36
CA GLU A 76 20.71 -4.37 -12.39
C GLU A 76 20.17 -4.91 -11.07
N ARG A 77 20.78 -4.55 -9.94
CA ARG A 77 20.32 -4.98 -8.62
C ARG A 77 18.98 -4.35 -8.25
N ALA A 78 18.74 -3.11 -8.64
CA ALA A 78 17.43 -2.47 -8.47
C ALA A 78 16.33 -3.22 -9.25
N GLN A 79 16.64 -3.69 -10.46
CA GLN A 79 15.70 -4.47 -11.26
C GLN A 79 15.39 -5.83 -10.61
N ALA A 80 16.42 -6.57 -10.17
CA ALA A 80 16.24 -7.83 -9.46
C ALA A 80 15.42 -7.67 -8.16
N GLU A 81 15.65 -6.57 -7.44
CA GLU A 81 14.91 -6.26 -6.21
C GLU A 81 13.45 -5.86 -6.51
N ARG A 82 13.19 -5.10 -7.59
CA ARG A 82 11.82 -4.82 -8.05
C ARG A 82 11.08 -6.10 -8.40
N GLU A 83 11.72 -7.03 -9.10
CA GLU A 83 11.10 -8.32 -9.44
C GLU A 83 10.76 -9.13 -8.18
N ARG A 84 11.58 -9.07 -7.12
CA ARG A 84 11.24 -9.66 -5.82
C ARG A 84 10.00 -9.00 -5.21
N LEU A 85 9.92 -7.68 -5.22
CA LEU A 85 8.77 -6.92 -4.71
C LEU A 85 7.50 -7.19 -5.54
N PHE A 86 7.64 -7.36 -6.85
CA PHE A 86 6.52 -7.73 -7.73
C PHE A 86 6.01 -9.13 -7.45
N ARG A 87 6.87 -10.11 -7.16
CA ARG A 87 6.42 -11.45 -6.73
C ARG A 87 5.56 -11.38 -5.47
N ILE A 88 5.94 -10.54 -4.49
CA ILE A 88 5.11 -10.31 -3.30
C ILE A 88 3.76 -9.71 -3.72
N LEU A 89 3.77 -8.67 -4.56
CA LEU A 89 2.54 -8.01 -5.03
C LEU A 89 1.62 -8.98 -5.80
N GLU A 90 2.19 -9.83 -6.67
CA GLU A 90 1.46 -10.83 -7.46
C GLU A 90 0.77 -11.88 -6.58
N GLU A 91 1.41 -12.34 -5.50
CA GLU A 91 0.75 -13.20 -4.52
C GLU A 91 -0.30 -12.41 -3.72
N LEU A 92 0.03 -11.18 -3.35
CA LEU A 92 -0.81 -10.31 -2.53
C LEU A 92 -2.14 -10.00 -3.22
N VAL A 93 -2.19 -9.83 -4.55
CA VAL A 93 -3.44 -9.48 -5.27
C VAL A 93 -4.38 -10.66 -5.51
N LYS A 94 -3.94 -11.90 -5.30
CA LYS A 94 -4.80 -13.08 -5.48
C LYS A 94 -5.91 -13.10 -4.44
N TRP A 95 -7.13 -13.42 -4.88
CA TRP A 95 -8.30 -13.50 -3.99
C TRP A 95 -8.09 -14.52 -2.87
N GLU A 96 -7.51 -15.66 -3.23
CA GLU A 96 -7.24 -16.80 -2.35
C GLU A 96 -6.29 -16.43 -1.20
N ASN A 97 -5.43 -15.43 -1.40
CA ASN A 97 -4.44 -14.98 -0.41
C ASN A 97 -4.93 -13.81 0.45
N THR A 98 -6.19 -13.39 0.31
CA THR A 98 -6.72 -12.19 0.96
C THR A 98 -6.63 -12.22 2.50
N ASN A 99 -6.63 -13.41 3.11
CA ASN A 99 -6.42 -13.62 4.55
C ASN A 99 -5.22 -14.54 4.83
N ASN A 100 -4.30 -14.71 3.87
CA ASN A 100 -3.11 -15.53 4.06
C ASN A 100 -2.04 -14.73 4.82
N GLU A 101 -1.84 -15.06 6.09
CA GLU A 101 -0.97 -14.31 6.99
C GLU A 101 0.51 -14.34 6.55
N GLU A 102 0.98 -15.40 5.92
CA GLU A 102 2.35 -15.47 5.40
C GLU A 102 2.59 -14.42 4.30
N VAL A 103 1.60 -14.27 3.40
CA VAL A 103 1.65 -13.29 2.30
C VAL A 103 1.48 -11.87 2.83
N LEU A 104 0.55 -11.66 3.77
CA LEU A 104 0.34 -10.36 4.41
C LEU A 104 1.57 -9.92 5.19
N GLU A 105 2.21 -10.82 5.92
CA GLU A 105 3.39 -10.49 6.72
C GLU A 105 4.62 -10.21 5.86
N ALA A 106 4.78 -10.90 4.72
CA ALA A 106 5.78 -10.55 3.73
C ALA A 106 5.59 -9.11 3.23
N ALA A 107 4.35 -8.71 2.93
CA ALA A 107 4.04 -7.34 2.50
C ALA A 107 4.28 -6.31 3.61
N ARG A 108 3.79 -6.57 4.84
CA ARG A 108 4.00 -5.71 6.02
C ARG A 108 5.48 -5.52 6.33
N THR A 109 6.28 -6.57 6.19
CA THR A 109 7.73 -6.51 6.41
C THR A 109 8.40 -5.52 5.44
N GLU A 110 8.04 -5.52 4.16
CA GLU A 110 8.60 -4.57 3.18
C GLU A 110 8.11 -3.13 3.40
N ILE A 111 6.87 -2.96 3.85
CA ILE A 111 6.33 -1.67 4.28
C ILE A 111 7.13 -1.13 5.47
N ARG A 112 7.35 -1.95 6.52
CA ARG A 112 8.14 -1.58 7.71
C ARG A 112 9.57 -1.21 7.35
N LYS A 113 10.26 -2.01 6.53
CA LYS A 113 11.61 -1.68 6.03
C LYS A 113 11.65 -0.33 5.29
N SER A 114 10.66 -0.08 4.44
CA SER A 114 10.56 1.18 3.68
C SER A 114 10.29 2.39 4.58
N TRP A 115 9.49 2.19 5.63
CA TRP A 115 9.23 3.20 6.63
C TRP A 115 10.47 3.50 7.48
N GLU A 116 11.13 2.48 8.01
CA GLU A 116 12.39 2.63 8.76
C GLU A 116 13.45 3.38 7.96
N GLU A 117 13.59 3.08 6.68
CA GLU A 117 14.48 3.81 5.78
C GLU A 117 14.08 5.28 5.64
N THR A 118 12.80 5.55 5.46
CA THR A 118 12.28 6.93 5.36
C THR A 118 12.56 7.70 6.65
N CYS A 119 12.38 7.07 7.82
CA CYS A 119 12.70 7.67 9.11
C CYS A 119 14.19 7.96 9.25
N ARG A 120 15.07 7.02 8.86
CA ARG A 120 16.54 7.23 8.89
C ARG A 120 16.97 8.41 8.02
N LEU A 121 16.39 8.56 6.84
CA LEU A 121 16.71 9.68 5.94
C LEU A 121 16.34 11.04 6.54
N ASN A 122 15.29 11.06 7.37
CA ASN A 122 14.73 12.26 8.00
C ASN A 122 15.09 12.39 9.48
N ALA A 123 16.07 11.63 9.99
CA ALA A 123 16.45 11.64 11.41
C ALA A 123 16.88 13.02 11.93
N ASN A 124 17.41 13.88 11.06
CA ASN A 124 17.83 15.24 11.40
C ASN A 124 16.71 16.30 11.22
N HIS A 125 15.48 15.87 10.91
CA HIS A 125 14.34 16.79 10.78
C HIS A 125 13.96 17.36 12.17
N PRO A 126 13.66 18.67 12.32
CA PRO A 126 13.30 19.26 13.62
C PRO A 126 12.09 18.60 14.31
N GLN A 127 11.18 18.02 13.53
CA GLN A 127 10.01 17.26 14.01
C GLN A 127 10.20 15.73 13.85
N ALA A 128 11.44 15.22 13.79
CA ALA A 128 11.69 13.79 13.57
C ALA A 128 11.03 12.88 14.61
N ALA A 129 11.02 13.31 15.87
CA ALA A 129 10.39 12.56 16.96
C ALA A 129 8.88 12.36 16.78
N GLU A 130 8.20 13.26 16.08
CA GLU A 130 6.75 13.21 15.85
C GLU A 130 6.40 12.58 14.49
N LEU A 131 7.09 13.01 13.43
CA LEU A 131 6.74 12.65 12.04
C LEU A 131 7.42 11.37 11.54
N PHE A 132 8.52 10.95 12.16
CA PHE A 132 9.39 9.89 11.65
C PHE A 132 9.74 8.86 12.73
N ASP A 133 8.74 8.41 13.50
CA ASP A 133 8.87 7.30 14.44
C ASP A 133 8.92 5.95 13.69
N PRO A 134 10.04 5.21 13.71
CA PRO A 134 10.15 3.92 13.03
C PRO A 134 9.16 2.86 13.54
N ASN A 135 8.69 2.97 14.78
CA ASN A 135 7.78 2.01 15.40
C ASN A 135 6.31 2.30 15.10
N LYS A 136 6.00 3.49 14.59
CA LYS A 136 4.63 3.92 14.29
C LYS A 136 4.53 4.32 12.81
N PRO A 137 3.98 3.44 11.93
CA PRO A 137 3.72 3.84 10.56
C PRO A 137 2.67 4.97 10.51
N PRO A 138 2.67 5.80 9.45
CA PRO A 138 1.66 6.84 9.27
C PRO A 138 0.25 6.26 9.26
N ALA A 139 -0.69 6.96 9.88
CA ALA A 139 -2.10 6.62 9.80
C ALA A 139 -2.61 6.79 8.36
N PHE A 140 -3.48 5.87 7.92
CA PHE A 140 -4.13 5.91 6.63
C PHE A 140 -5.48 6.61 6.76
N HIS A 141 -5.73 7.63 5.94
CA HIS A 141 -6.99 8.38 5.96
C HIS A 141 -7.69 8.27 4.60
N ASP A 142 -8.93 7.80 4.60
CA ASP A 142 -9.79 7.74 3.41
C ASP A 142 -11.11 8.49 3.66
N PRO A 143 -11.22 9.77 3.23
CA PRO A 143 -12.42 10.57 3.42
C PRO A 143 -13.55 10.25 2.43
N PHE A 144 -13.33 9.30 1.50
CA PHE A 144 -14.29 8.89 0.48
C PHE A 144 -14.38 7.35 0.43
N ALA A 145 -14.52 6.74 1.60
CA ALA A 145 -14.36 5.30 1.78
C ALA A 145 -15.39 4.48 0.98
N GLY A 146 -16.59 5.00 0.77
CA GLY A 146 -17.69 4.32 0.10
C GLY A 146 -17.91 2.93 0.66
N GLY A 147 -17.77 1.92 -0.20
CA GLY A 147 -17.89 0.51 0.19
C GLY A 147 -16.73 -0.07 1.02
N GLY A 148 -15.78 0.74 1.48
CA GLY A 148 -14.74 0.35 2.45
C GLY A 148 -13.56 -0.45 1.89
N ALA A 149 -13.45 -0.57 0.57
CA ALA A 149 -12.43 -1.40 -0.06
C ALA A 149 -10.99 -1.01 0.31
N ILE A 150 -10.69 0.29 0.35
CA ILE A 150 -9.34 0.78 0.63
C ILE A 150 -9.01 0.73 2.12
N PRO A 151 -9.84 1.24 3.05
CA PRO A 151 -9.53 1.15 4.48
C PRO A 151 -9.45 -0.31 4.97
N LEU A 152 -10.27 -1.22 4.44
CA LEU A 152 -10.16 -2.66 4.74
C LEU A 152 -8.78 -3.22 4.35
N GLU A 153 -8.31 -2.92 3.14
CA GLU A 153 -7.01 -3.39 2.67
C GLU A 153 -5.84 -2.69 3.40
N ALA A 154 -6.02 -1.44 3.83
CA ALA A 154 -5.06 -0.74 4.67
C ALA A 154 -4.88 -1.43 6.03
N GLN A 155 -5.99 -1.83 6.66
CA GLN A 155 -5.97 -2.61 7.91
C GLN A 155 -5.28 -3.97 7.71
N ARG A 156 -5.57 -4.68 6.61
CA ARG A 156 -4.87 -5.94 6.27
C ARG A 156 -3.36 -5.78 6.15
N LEU A 157 -2.91 -4.64 5.65
CA LEU A 157 -1.49 -4.27 5.55
C LEU A 157 -0.91 -3.68 6.85
N GLY A 158 -1.63 -3.75 7.96
CA GLY A 158 -1.15 -3.36 9.29
C GLY A 158 -1.16 -1.86 9.57
N LEU A 159 -1.94 -1.09 8.81
CA LEU A 159 -2.07 0.35 9.01
C LEU A 159 -3.23 0.68 9.95
N GLU A 160 -3.05 1.73 10.75
CA GLU A 160 -4.15 2.40 11.44
C GLU A 160 -4.99 3.16 10.39
N ALA A 161 -6.16 2.62 10.03
CA ALA A 161 -7.02 3.18 8.99
C ALA A 161 -8.20 3.96 9.57
N HIS A 162 -8.36 5.20 9.12
CA HIS A 162 -9.47 6.09 9.44
C HIS A 162 -10.27 6.36 8.17
N ALA A 163 -11.53 5.98 8.17
CA ALA A 163 -12.43 6.09 7.03
C ALA A 163 -13.60 7.01 7.34
N SER A 164 -14.00 7.83 6.37
CA SER A 164 -15.26 8.57 6.44
C SER A 164 -15.95 8.62 5.08
N ASP A 165 -17.24 8.92 5.09
CA ASP A 165 -18.04 9.13 3.89
C ASP A 165 -19.23 10.05 4.21
N LEU A 166 -19.80 10.68 3.19
CA LEU A 166 -21.03 11.46 3.34
C LEU A 166 -22.28 10.59 3.29
N ASN A 167 -22.21 9.42 2.65
CA ASN A 167 -23.30 8.46 2.59
C ASN A 167 -23.45 7.74 3.94
N PRO A 168 -24.61 7.85 4.61
CA PRO A 168 -24.82 7.21 5.92
C PRO A 168 -24.70 5.68 5.87
N VAL A 169 -25.03 5.05 4.73
CA VAL A 169 -24.83 3.61 4.56
C VAL A 169 -23.36 3.26 4.58
N ALA A 170 -22.51 4.06 3.90
CA ALA A 170 -21.07 3.87 3.91
C ALA A 170 -20.51 4.08 5.33
N VAL A 171 -20.93 5.13 6.03
CA VAL A 171 -20.51 5.38 7.42
C VAL A 171 -20.87 4.22 8.34
N LEU A 172 -22.04 3.61 8.18
CA LEU A 172 -22.50 2.52 9.05
C LEU A 172 -21.69 1.22 8.90
N ILE A 173 -21.11 0.97 7.72
CA ILE A 173 -20.44 -0.30 7.40
C ILE A 173 -18.91 -0.24 7.46
N ASN A 174 -18.32 0.94 7.68
CA ASN A 174 -16.87 1.16 7.76
C ASN A 174 -16.38 1.22 9.20
#